data_AF-A0A645FEP3-F1
#
_entry.id   AF-A0A645FEP3-F1
#
_cell.length_a   1.000
_cell.length_b   1.000
_cell.length_c   1.000
_cell.angle_alpha   90.00
_cell.angle_beta   90.00
_cell.angle_gamma   90.00
#
_symmetry.space_group_name_H-M   'P 1'
#
loop_
_entity.id
_entity.type
_entity.pdbx_description
1 polymer ?
#
loop_
_entity_poly.entity_id
_entity_poly.type
_entity_poly.pdbx_seq_one_letter_code
_entity_poly.pdbx_strand_id
1 'polypeptide(L)' 'MATTVQNLAFDDLDAPVVVVGARNHVTPAPELEDLFFPQPSWILDAINERIVPLPGHTPTANYTSGEAIRRGALGV' A
#
# COMPACT_ATOMS: atom_id res chain seq x y z
N MET A 1 1.38 8.79 12.63
CA MET A 1 0.96 10.02 11.90
C MET A 1 -0.26 9.80 11.01
N ALA A 2 -0.38 8.71 10.26
CA ALA A 2 -1.57 8.44 9.41
C ALA A 2 -2.90 8.53 10.18
N THR A 3 -3.01 7.89 11.36
CA THR A 3 -4.18 7.98 12.24
C THR A 3 -4.49 9.41 12.69
N THR A 4 -3.46 10.22 12.92
CA THR A 4 -3.61 11.63 13.32
C THR A 4 -4.28 12.43 12.20
N VAL A 5 -3.82 12.27 10.95
CA VAL A 5 -4.42 12.94 9.78
C VAL A 5 -5.86 12.47 9.57
N GLN A 6 -6.09 11.15 9.63
CA GLN A 6 -7.43 10.56 9.48
C GLN A 6 -8.44 11.13 10.48
N ASN A 7 -8.01 11.38 11.72
CA ASN A 7 -8.90 11.87 12.78
C ASN A 7 -9.07 13.40 12.76
N LEU A 8 -8.00 14.15 12.48
CA LEU A 8 -8.04 15.61 12.55
C LEU A 8 -8.64 16.27 11.30
N ALA A 9 -8.55 15.61 10.15
CA ALA A 9 -9.02 16.14 8.87
C ALA A 9 -10.12 15.26 8.25
N PHE A 10 -10.86 14.49 9.06
CA PHE A 10 -11.84 13.51 8.57
C PHE A 10 -12.82 14.09 7.54
N ASP A 11 -13.38 15.26 7.83
CA ASP A 11 -14.38 15.91 6.98
C ASP A 11 -13.77 16.50 5.68
N ASP A 12 -12.45 16.65 5.62
CA ASP A 12 -11.72 17.18 4.46
C ASP A 12 -11.15 16.08 3.54
N LEU A 13 -11.29 14.81 3.91
CA LEU A 13 -10.71 13.69 3.19
C LEU A 13 -11.70 13.08 2.19
N ASP A 14 -11.39 13.19 0.90
CA ASP A 14 -12.14 12.52 -0.18
C ASP A 14 -11.92 10.99 -0.20
N ALA A 15 -10.88 10.50 0.47
CA ALA A 15 -10.48 9.10 0.51
C ALA A 15 -9.78 8.77 1.85
N PRO A 16 -9.76 7.49 2.28
CA PRO A 16 -9.02 7.09 3.47
C PRO A 16 -7.52 7.37 3.32
N VAL A 17 -6.84 7.66 4.43
CA VAL A 17 -5.37 7.79 4.45
C VAL A 17 -4.73 6.43 4.18
N VAL A 18 -3.92 6.34 3.13
CA VAL A 18 -3.23 5.11 2.70
C VAL A 18 -1.76 5.17 3.08
N VAL A 19 -1.24 4.08 3.63
CA VAL A 19 0.19 3.94 3.96
C VAL A 19 0.82 2.92 3.01
N VAL A 20 1.86 3.36 2.30
CA VAL A 20 2.73 2.49 1.52
C VAL A 20 4.03 2.31 2.31
N GLY A 21 4.40 1.07 2.58
CA GLY A 21 5.58 0.76 3.38
C GLY A 21 6.11 -0.63 3.08
N ALA A 22 7.35 -0.88 3.48
CA ALA A 22 7.94 -2.20 3.43
C ALA A 22 7.18 -3.18 4.34
N ARG A 23 7.32 -4.48 4.05
CA ARG A 23 6.72 -5.52 4.90
C ARG A 23 7.41 -5.55 6.26
N ASN A 24 6.68 -6.03 7.27
CA ASN A 24 7.23 -6.22 8.62
C ASN A 24 8.09 -7.49 8.69
N HIS A 25 9.13 -7.56 7.86
CA HIS A 25 10.15 -8.61 7.86
C HIS A 25 11.52 -7.98 8.07
N VAL A 26 12.53 -8.82 8.33
CA VAL A 26 13.93 -8.38 8.38
C VAL A 26 14.34 -7.90 7.00
N THR A 27 14.99 -6.74 6.94
CA THR A 27 15.54 -6.18 5.70
C THR A 27 16.40 -7.23 4.99
N PRO A 28 16.15 -7.52 3.71
CA PRO A 28 16.87 -8.55 2.99
C PRO A 28 18.26 -8.06 2.56
N ALA A 29 18.99 -8.91 1.83
CA ALA A 29 20.26 -8.52 1.21
C ALA A 29 20.06 -7.38 0.19
N PRO A 30 21.09 -6.55 -0.08
CA PRO A 30 21.01 -5.37 -0.95
C PRO A 30 20.41 -5.66 -2.33
N GLU A 31 20.63 -6.86 -2.87
CA GLU A 31 20.16 -7.27 -4.19
C GLU A 31 18.63 -7.45 -4.26
N LEU A 32 17.95 -7.49 -3.11
CA LEU A 32 16.50 -7.70 -2.99
C LEU A 32 15.76 -6.45 -2.50
N GLU A 33 16.45 -5.33 -2.36
CA GLU A 33 15.87 -4.07 -1.86
C GLU A 33 14.70 -3.59 -2.72
N ASP A 34 14.80 -3.73 -4.04
CA ASP A 34 13.77 -3.31 -4.99
C ASP A 34 12.45 -4.09 -4.82
N LEU A 35 12.51 -5.29 -4.25
CA LEU A 35 11.34 -6.13 -3.98
C LEU A 35 10.76 -5.89 -2.58
N PHE A 36 11.51 -5.23 -1.70
CA PHE A 36 11.18 -5.07 -0.29
C PHE A 36 10.76 -3.64 0.08
N PHE A 37 11.48 -2.65 -0.44
CA PHE A 37 11.21 -1.25 -0.18
C PHE A 37 10.18 -0.69 -1.17
N PRO A 38 9.41 0.34 -0.75
CA PRO A 38 8.44 0.99 -1.61
C PRO A 38 9.02 1.44 -2.95
N GLN A 39 8.43 0.93 -4.03
CA GLN A 39 8.75 1.32 -5.39
C GLN A 39 7.75 2.37 -5.90
N PRO A 40 8.08 3.16 -6.94
CA PRO A 40 7.14 4.08 -7.56
C PRO A 40 5.82 3.42 -7.99
N SER A 41 5.88 2.19 -8.49
CA SER A 41 4.69 1.42 -8.86
C SER A 41 3.76 1.14 -7.67
N TRP A 42 4.29 0.96 -6.47
CA TRP A 42 3.46 0.71 -5.27
C TRP A 42 2.64 1.94 -4.90
N ILE A 43 3.16 3.13 -5.16
CA ILE A 43 2.45 4.40 -4.95
C ILE A 43 1.33 4.54 -5.98
N LEU A 44 1.61 4.26 -7.26
CA LEU A 44 0.60 4.31 -8.32
C LEU A 44 -0.53 3.30 -8.08
N ASP A 45 -0.17 2.08 -7.70
CA ASP A 45 -1.13 1.04 -7.35
C ASP A 45 -1.98 1.45 -6.14
N ALA A 46 -1.39 2.04 -5.12
CA ALA A 46 -2.12 2.54 -3.95
C ALA A 46 -3.12 3.63 -4.32
N ILE A 47 -2.75 4.56 -5.21
CA ILE A 47 -3.67 5.58 -5.72
C ILE A 47 -4.81 4.90 -6.49
N ASN A 48 -4.48 4.02 -7.45
CA ASN A 48 -5.46 3.34 -8.29
C ASN A 48 -6.48 2.52 -7.49
N GLU A 49 -6.00 1.75 -6.51
CA GLU A 49 -6.81 0.77 -5.77
C GLU A 49 -7.55 1.37 -4.57
N ARG A 50 -7.04 2.46 -3.98
CA ARG A 50 -7.56 2.97 -2.70
C ARG A 50 -8.04 4.42 -2.71
N ILE A 51 -7.69 5.19 -3.74
CA ILE A 51 -8.04 6.62 -3.82
C ILE A 51 -8.92 6.87 -5.05
N VAL A 52 -8.37 6.69 -6.25
CA VAL A 52 -9.04 6.97 -7.51
C VAL A 52 -8.46 6.10 -8.62
N PRO A 53 -9.29 5.45 -9.46
CA PRO A 53 -8.80 4.68 -10.60
C PRO A 53 -8.02 5.56 -11.57
N LEU A 54 -6.82 5.12 -11.94
CA LEU A 54 -5.94 5.80 -12.88
C LEU A 54 -6.20 5.25 -14.29
N PRO A 55 -6.62 6.08 -15.25
CA PRO A 55 -6.89 5.61 -16.62
C PRO A 55 -5.67 4.94 -17.26
N GLY A 56 -5.84 3.72 -17.75
CA GLY A 56 -4.77 2.96 -18.40
C GLY A 56 -3.74 2.35 -17.45
N HIS A 57 -3.89 2.54 -16.13
CA HIS A 57 -3.04 1.89 -15.13
C HIS A 57 -3.52 0.46 -14.87
N THR A 58 -2.59 -0.48 -14.81
CA THR A 58 -2.86 -1.86 -14.40
C THR A 58 -2.01 -2.15 -13.16
N PRO A 59 -2.63 -2.57 -12.04
CA PRO A 59 -1.90 -2.84 -10.82
C PRO A 59 -0.77 -3.84 -11.01
N THR A 60 0.39 -3.53 -10.43
CA THR A 60 1.57 -4.41 -10.46
C THR A 60 1.55 -5.47 -9.36
N ALA A 61 0.68 -5.32 -8.35
CA ALA A 61 0.48 -6.28 -7.29
C ALA A 61 -1.01 -6.56 -7.00
N ASN A 62 -1.29 -7.64 -6.25
CA ASN A 62 -2.63 -8.01 -5.84
C ASN A 62 -3.03 -7.29 -4.55
N TYR A 63 -4.01 -6.39 -4.63
CA TYR A 63 -4.53 -5.59 -3.52
C TYR A 63 -5.93 -6.03 -3.04
N THR A 64 -6.41 -7.20 -3.48
CA THR A 64 -7.72 -7.71 -3.09
C THR A 64 -7.79 -8.03 -1.59
N SER A 65 -8.98 -7.92 -1.01
CA SER A 65 -9.22 -8.27 0.39
C SER A 65 -8.84 -9.73 0.70
N GLY A 66 -9.03 -10.64 -0.26
CA GLY A 66 -8.64 -12.05 -0.11
C GLY A 66 -7.13 -12.22 0.05
N GLU A 67 -6.33 -11.50 -0.73
CA GLU A 67 -4.87 -11.53 -0.60
C GLU A 67 -4.41 -10.91 0.72
N ALA A 68 -5.03 -9.82 1.16
CA ALA A 68 -4.73 -9.21 2.45
C ALA A 68 -4.99 -10.17 3.63
N ILE A 69 -6.13 -10.87 3.61
CA ILE A 69 -6.47 -11.88 4.63
C ILE A 69 -5.49 -13.04 4.59
N ARG A 70 -5.18 -13.57 3.40
CA ARG A 70 -4.24 -14.69 3.21
C ARG A 70 -2.86 -14.35 3.77
N ARG A 71 -2.36 -13.15 3.47
CA ARG A 71 -1.08 -12.63 3.97
C ARG A 71 -1.06 -12.52 5.48
N GLY A 72 -2.09 -11.90 6.06
CA GLY A 72 -2.22 -11.77 7.51
C GLY A 72 -2.25 -13.12 8.23
N ALA A 73 -2.94 -14.11 7.66
CA ALA A 73 -3.01 -15.47 8.23
C ALA A 73 -1.69 -16.24 8.17
N LEU A 74 -0.86 -15.97 7.15
CA LEU A 74 0.40 -16.69 6.93
C LEU A 74 1.65 -15.91 7.41
N GLY A 75 1.50 -14.63 7.77
CA GLY A 75 2.62 -13.75 8.11
C GLY A 75 3.54 -13.42 6.92
N VAL A 76 3.01 -13.46 5.69
CA VAL A 76 3.77 -13.27 4.43
C VAL A 76 3.40 -11.99 3.68
#